data_AF-A0AAU1I7V0-F1
#
_entry.id   AF-A0AAU1I7V0-F1
#
_cell.length_a   1.000
_cell.length_b   1.000
_cell.length_c   1.000
_cell.angle_alpha   90.00
_cell.angle_beta   90.00
_cell.angle_gamma   90.00
#
_symmetry.space_group_name_H-M   'P 1'
#
loop_
_entity.id
_entity.type
_entity.pdbx_description
1 polymer ?
#
loop_
_entity_poly.entity_id
_entity_poly.type
_entity_poly.pdbx_seq_one_letter_code
_entity_poly.pdbx_strand_id
1 'polypeptide(L)'
;MSSLSPALADIDTVFNGFAGPTETGCGRCFDPEETAYLCTPYTRVPADLLRRFVYKSPDHFEDHAAVMRRLLPQCARAMADGSLDVLGWGHGLSRVDRRSWPTAQADALDVFLLAWWQDALVTPEPLRHRGHLRHGHGDLP
;
A
#
# COMPACT_ATOMS: atom_id res chain seq x y z
N MET A 1 22.72 9.43 -5.52
CA MET A 1 22.22 8.20 -4.88
C MET A 1 20.82 8.50 -4.38
N SER A 2 19.81 7.71 -4.74
CA SER A 2 18.42 7.98 -4.36
C SER A 2 18.24 7.79 -2.84
N SER A 3 17.56 8.75 -2.19
CA SER A 3 17.18 8.67 -0.77
C SER A 3 16.04 7.67 -0.51
N LEU A 4 15.44 7.12 -1.58
CA LEU A 4 14.29 6.21 -1.49
C LEU A 4 14.64 4.85 -0.87
N SER A 5 15.79 4.27 -1.23
CA SER A 5 16.22 2.97 -0.69
C SER A 5 16.40 2.95 0.83
N PRO A 6 17.14 3.90 1.46
CA PRO A 6 17.22 3.95 2.91
C PRO A 6 15.87 4.26 3.56
N ALA A 7 15.06 5.15 2.98
CA ALA A 7 13.73 5.45 3.52
C ALA A 7 12.80 4.22 3.53
N LEU A 8 12.86 3.36 2.50
CA LEU A 8 12.13 2.09 2.49
C LEU A 8 12.60 1.13 3.59
N ALA A 9 13.90 1.10 3.88
CA ALA A 9 14.44 0.26 4.97
C ALA A 9 14.00 0.77 6.36
N ASP A 10 13.89 2.09 6.54
CA ASP A 10 13.36 2.69 7.76
C ASP A 10 11.87 2.34 7.95
N ILE A 11 11.08 2.42 6.87
CA ILE A 11 9.69 1.97 6.87
C ILE A 11 9.59 0.49 7.30
N ASP A 12 10.41 -0.40 6.74
CA ASP A 12 10.41 -1.81 7.11
C ASP A 12 10.76 -1.98 8.60
N THR A 13 11.78 -1.27 9.08
CA THR A 13 12.23 -1.34 10.48
C THR A 13 11.15 -0.88 11.45
N VAL A 14 10.46 0.20 11.13
CA VAL A 14 9.43 0.78 12.01
C VAL A 14 8.14 -0.02 11.98
N PHE A 15 7.70 -0.50 10.82
CA PHE A 15 6.32 -0.97 10.65
C PHE A 15 6.15 -2.49 10.48
N ASN A 16 7.19 -3.26 10.15
CA ASN A 16 7.01 -4.68 9.77
C ASN A 16 6.55 -5.59 10.94
N GLY A 17 6.75 -5.14 12.18
CA GLY A 17 6.25 -5.82 13.38
C GLY A 17 4.81 -5.49 13.78
N PHE A 18 4.14 -4.56 13.09
CA PHE A 18 2.74 -4.22 13.40
C PHE A 18 1.79 -5.30 12.88
N ALA A 19 0.67 -5.47 13.58
CA ALA A 19 -0.45 -6.32 13.22
C ALA A 19 -1.73 -5.80 13.88
N GLY A 20 -2.89 -6.20 13.36
CA GLY A 20 -4.17 -6.09 14.04
C GLY A 20 -4.53 -7.45 14.63
N PRO A 21 -4.03 -7.83 15.82
CA PRO A 21 -4.09 -9.21 16.31
C PRO A 21 -5.52 -9.72 16.56
N THR A 22 -6.49 -8.82 16.72
CA THR A 22 -7.90 -9.12 16.92
C THR A 22 -8.75 -8.79 15.68
N GLU A 23 -8.12 -8.49 14.54
CA GLU A 23 -8.82 -8.09 13.33
C GLU A 23 -9.62 -9.26 12.76
N THR A 24 -10.90 -9.02 12.45
CA THR A 24 -11.79 -10.01 11.84
C THR A 24 -12.45 -9.49 10.57
N GLY A 25 -12.26 -8.21 10.25
CA GLY A 25 -12.93 -7.48 9.20
C GLY A 25 -14.43 -7.31 9.48
N CYS A 26 -15.14 -6.70 8.54
CA CYS A 26 -16.60 -6.53 8.65
C CYS A 26 -17.44 -7.83 8.49
N GLY A 27 -16.80 -8.99 8.37
CA GLY A 27 -17.45 -10.28 8.15
C GLY A 27 -18.12 -10.48 6.78
N ARG A 28 -17.89 -9.58 5.82
CA ARG A 28 -18.51 -9.63 4.46
C ARG A 28 -17.52 -9.51 3.30
N CYS A 29 -16.41 -8.79 3.50
CA CYS A 29 -15.50 -8.42 2.42
C CYS A 29 -14.31 -9.37 2.25
N PHE A 30 -14.02 -10.13 3.30
CA PHE A 30 -12.84 -10.98 3.40
C PHE A 30 -13.19 -12.22 4.23
N ASP A 31 -12.66 -13.35 3.82
CA ASP A 31 -12.76 -14.58 4.59
C ASP A 31 -11.72 -14.59 5.73
N PRO A 32 -11.89 -15.42 6.78
CA PRO A 32 -10.97 -15.46 7.92
C PRO A 32 -9.51 -15.74 7.54
N GLU A 33 -9.28 -16.52 6.48
CA GLU A 33 -7.94 -16.81 5.96
C GLU A 33 -7.27 -15.56 5.38
N GLU A 34 -8.06 -14.68 4.76
CA GLU A 34 -7.58 -13.41 4.22
C GLU A 34 -7.26 -12.43 5.35
N THR A 35 -8.12 -12.30 6.37
CA THR A 35 -7.89 -11.40 7.50
C THR A 35 -6.76 -11.87 8.42
N ALA A 36 -6.47 -13.18 8.46
CA ALA A 36 -5.33 -13.72 9.21
C ALA A 36 -3.97 -13.11 8.81
N TYR A 37 -3.83 -12.63 7.57
CA TYR A 37 -2.65 -11.88 7.12
C TYR A 37 -2.46 -10.54 7.85
N LEU A 38 -3.56 -9.89 8.26
CA LEU A 38 -3.54 -8.66 9.05
C LEU A 38 -3.17 -8.92 10.52
N CYS A 39 -3.52 -10.11 11.03
CA CYS A 39 -3.24 -10.54 12.39
C CYS A 39 -1.79 -11.02 12.60
N THR A 40 -1.11 -11.43 11.54
CA THR A 40 0.23 -12.01 11.63
C THR A 40 1.30 -10.98 11.24
N PRO A 41 2.17 -10.52 12.16
CA PRO A 41 3.25 -9.59 11.83
C PRO A 41 4.30 -10.25 10.93
N TYR A 42 5.12 -9.46 10.25
CA TYR A 42 6.21 -9.91 9.35
C TYR A 42 5.80 -10.80 8.17
N THR A 43 4.52 -11.15 8.04
CA THR A 43 4.03 -12.03 6.96
C THR A 43 3.84 -11.22 5.68
N ARG A 44 4.17 -11.80 4.53
CA ARG A 44 3.87 -11.12 3.26
C ARG A 44 2.38 -11.26 2.94
N VAL A 45 1.74 -10.14 2.61
CA VAL A 45 0.34 -10.11 2.18
C VAL A 45 0.33 -10.30 0.66
N PRO A 46 -0.52 -11.18 0.09
CA PRO A 46 -0.68 -11.30 -1.35
C PRO A 46 -0.99 -9.93 -1.99
N ALA A 47 -0.44 -9.65 -3.18
CA ALA A 47 -0.49 -8.31 -3.77
C ALA A 47 -1.92 -7.85 -4.13
N ASP A 48 -2.77 -8.78 -4.57
CA ASP A 48 -4.19 -8.53 -4.83
C ASP A 48 -4.94 -8.21 -3.52
N LEU A 49 -4.63 -8.93 -2.44
CA LEU A 49 -5.23 -8.73 -1.14
C LEU A 49 -4.76 -7.43 -0.48
N LEU A 50 -3.48 -7.09 -0.61
CA LEU A 50 -2.90 -5.81 -0.19
C LEU A 50 -3.67 -4.64 -0.81
N ARG A 51 -3.87 -4.68 -2.14
CA ARG A 51 -4.67 -3.68 -2.85
C ARG A 51 -6.09 -3.64 -2.30
N ARG A 52 -6.75 -4.79 -2.20
CA ARG A 52 -8.14 -4.85 -1.68
C ARG A 52 -8.27 -4.25 -0.29
N PHE A 53 -7.35 -4.52 0.65
CA PHE A 53 -7.40 -3.95 2.00
C PHE A 53 -7.26 -2.43 2.00
N VAL A 54 -6.29 -1.90 1.27
CA VAL A 54 -5.97 -0.46 1.26
C VAL A 54 -7.13 0.40 0.72
N TYR A 55 -7.96 -0.15 -0.17
CA TYR A 55 -9.14 0.55 -0.71
C TYR A 55 -10.37 0.51 0.18
N LYS A 56 -10.35 -0.21 1.32
CA LYS A 56 -11.53 -0.28 2.19
C LYS A 56 -11.68 0.93 3.08
N SER A 57 -12.93 1.23 3.41
CA SER A 57 -13.26 2.28 4.36
C SER A 57 -12.94 1.85 5.81
N PRO A 58 -12.72 2.79 6.74
CA PRO A 58 -12.33 2.46 8.11
C PRO A 58 -13.28 1.50 8.84
N ASP A 59 -14.58 1.59 8.57
CA ASP A 59 -15.65 0.74 9.09
C ASP A 59 -15.58 -0.73 8.64
N HIS A 60 -14.64 -1.07 7.75
CA HIS A 60 -14.40 -2.45 7.34
C HIS A 60 -13.43 -3.20 8.25
N PHE A 61 -12.82 -2.50 9.20
CA PHE A 61 -11.80 -3.00 10.10
C PHE A 61 -12.16 -2.63 11.54
N GLU A 62 -11.80 -3.50 12.48
CA GLU A 62 -11.97 -3.22 13.92
C GLU A 62 -10.99 -2.13 14.37
N ASP A 63 -9.74 -2.18 13.87
CA ASP A 63 -8.74 -1.13 14.08
C ASP A 63 -8.09 -0.75 12.74
N HIS A 64 -8.76 0.14 12.00
CA HIS A 64 -8.25 0.65 10.74
C HIS A 64 -6.84 1.25 10.85
N ALA A 65 -6.49 1.89 11.98
CA ALA A 65 -5.17 2.48 12.15
C ALA A 65 -4.08 1.40 12.29
N ALA A 66 -4.33 0.34 13.07
CA ALA A 66 -3.43 -0.81 13.16
C ALA A 66 -3.27 -1.53 11.81
N VAL A 67 -4.37 -1.70 11.07
CA VAL A 67 -4.33 -2.28 9.72
C VAL A 67 -3.49 -1.41 8.77
N MET A 68 -3.66 -0.08 8.77
CA MET A 68 -2.85 0.78 7.91
C MET A 68 -1.36 0.75 8.27
N ARG A 69 -1.00 0.67 9.56
CA ARG A 69 0.40 0.46 9.99
C ARG A 69 0.95 -0.88 9.51
N ARG A 70 0.16 -1.95 9.62
CA ARG A 70 0.51 -3.32 9.19
C ARG A 70 0.83 -3.41 7.70
N LEU A 71 0.10 -2.68 6.87
CA LEU A 71 0.22 -2.74 5.40
C LEU A 71 1.32 -1.81 4.87
N LEU A 72 1.74 -0.82 5.66
CA LEU A 72 2.61 0.27 5.22
C LEU A 72 3.91 -0.18 4.54
N PRO A 73 4.66 -1.19 5.05
CA PRO A 73 5.89 -1.65 4.40
C PRO A 73 5.68 -2.11 2.96
N GLN A 74 4.67 -2.95 2.73
CA GLN A 74 4.41 -3.50 1.41
C GLN A 74 3.80 -2.46 0.47
N CYS A 75 2.99 -1.54 0.99
CA CYS A 75 2.47 -0.42 0.21
C CYS A 75 3.59 0.53 -0.25
N ALA A 76 4.53 0.88 0.64
CA ALA A 76 5.65 1.76 0.32
C ALA A 76 6.52 1.17 -0.80
N ARG A 77 6.82 -0.14 -0.72
CA ARG A 77 7.53 -0.88 -1.78
C ARG A 77 6.74 -0.87 -3.10
N ALA A 78 5.44 -1.18 -3.03
CA ALA A 78 4.58 -1.23 -4.22
C ALA A 78 4.38 0.15 -4.88
N MET A 79 4.51 1.23 -4.13
CA MET A 79 4.54 2.58 -4.71
C MET A 79 5.88 2.92 -5.36
N ALA A 80 6.99 2.52 -4.74
CA ALA A 80 8.32 2.74 -5.27
C ALA A 80 8.55 1.99 -6.59
N ASP A 81 7.95 0.80 -6.76
CA ASP A 81 8.02 0.03 -8.01
C ASP A 81 6.89 0.33 -9.01
N GLY A 82 5.93 1.20 -8.64
CA GLY A 82 4.80 1.59 -9.48
C GLY A 82 3.72 0.50 -9.66
N SER A 83 3.73 -0.55 -8.84
CA SER A 83 2.71 -1.59 -8.84
C SER A 83 1.47 -1.25 -8.00
N LEU A 84 1.50 -0.20 -7.19
CA LEU A 84 0.34 0.36 -6.50
C LEU A 84 0.09 1.80 -6.95
N ASP A 85 -1.15 2.09 -7.34
CA ASP A 85 -1.57 3.46 -7.64
C ASP A 85 -1.59 4.30 -6.35
N VAL A 86 -1.04 5.50 -6.44
CA VAL A 86 -0.93 6.51 -5.37
C VAL A 86 -2.31 6.85 -4.80
N LEU A 87 -3.37 6.83 -5.64
CA LEU A 87 -4.74 7.12 -5.22
C LEU A 87 -5.28 6.09 -4.22
N GLY A 88 -4.88 4.81 -4.35
CA GLY A 88 -5.31 3.76 -3.43
C GLY A 88 -4.68 3.91 -2.06
N TRP A 89 -3.35 4.06 -2.02
CA TRP A 89 -2.63 4.21 -0.77
C TRP A 89 -2.95 5.52 -0.04
N GLY A 90 -3.11 6.62 -0.78
CA GLY A 90 -3.57 7.89 -0.23
C GLY A 90 -4.97 7.80 0.39
N HIS A 91 -5.84 6.94 -0.14
CA HIS A 91 -7.19 6.75 0.40
C HIS A 91 -7.17 6.19 1.84
N GLY A 92 -6.48 5.08 2.07
CA GLY A 92 -6.38 4.47 3.40
C GLY A 92 -5.66 5.38 4.41
N LEU A 93 -4.49 5.92 4.03
CA LEU A 93 -3.69 6.78 4.90
C LEU A 93 -4.25 8.18 5.13
N SER A 94 -5.15 8.70 4.29
CA SER A 94 -5.82 9.97 4.56
C SER A 94 -6.87 9.87 5.67
N ARG A 95 -7.28 8.64 6.02
CA ARG A 95 -8.35 8.35 6.99
C ARG A 95 -7.85 7.88 8.35
N VAL A 96 -6.53 7.90 8.57
CA VAL A 96 -5.92 7.66 9.88
C VAL A 96 -5.47 8.98 10.48
N ASP A 97 -5.70 9.17 11.78
CA ASP A 97 -5.14 10.32 12.50
C ASP A 97 -3.64 10.13 12.71
N ARG A 98 -2.84 10.47 11.68
CA ARG A 98 -1.39 10.37 11.71
C ARG A 98 -0.76 11.24 12.81
N ARG A 99 -1.44 12.31 13.24
CA ARG A 99 -0.92 13.19 14.31
C ARG A 99 -0.93 12.50 15.67
N SER A 100 -1.76 11.47 15.84
CA SER A 100 -1.78 10.63 17.05
C SER A 100 -0.70 9.56 17.08
N TRP A 101 0.05 9.36 15.98
CA TRP A 101 1.05 8.30 15.91
C TRP A 101 2.31 8.68 16.70
N PRO A 102 3.05 7.68 17.23
CA PRO A 102 4.38 7.91 17.78
C PRO A 102 5.29 8.65 16.78
N THR A 103 6.10 9.59 17.26
CA THR A 103 6.97 10.45 16.43
C THR A 103 7.80 9.65 15.43
N ALA A 104 8.42 8.54 15.86
CA ALA A 104 9.22 7.69 14.98
C ALA A 104 8.42 7.11 13.78
N GLN A 105 7.11 6.88 13.94
CA GLN A 105 6.25 6.41 12.85
C GLN A 105 5.91 7.54 11.88
N ALA A 106 5.57 8.72 12.40
CA ALA A 106 5.27 9.89 11.58
C ALA A 106 6.51 10.31 10.77
N ASP A 107 7.67 10.41 11.42
CA ASP A 107 8.93 10.82 10.79
C ASP A 107 9.35 9.84 9.67
N ALA A 108 9.27 8.54 9.92
CA ALA A 108 9.62 7.54 8.91
C ALA A 108 8.70 7.63 7.67
N LEU A 109 7.41 7.88 7.88
CA LEU A 109 6.46 8.08 6.78
C LEU A 109 6.75 9.36 6.00
N ASP A 110 7.04 10.46 6.68
CA ASP A 110 7.34 11.75 6.04
C ASP A 110 8.65 11.70 5.24
N VAL A 111 9.70 11.08 5.79
CA VAL A 111 10.97 10.85 5.09
C VAL A 111 10.75 10.00 3.83
N PHE A 112 9.96 8.92 3.94
CA PHE A 112 9.62 8.09 2.79
C PHE A 112 8.84 8.86 1.72
N LEU A 113 7.79 9.58 2.10
CA LEU A 113 6.97 10.36 1.16
C LEU A 113 7.79 11.38 0.39
N LEU A 114 8.69 12.08 1.08
CA LEU A 114 9.57 13.07 0.46
C LEU A 114 10.56 12.40 -0.52
N ALA A 115 11.20 11.30 -0.09
CA ALA A 115 12.15 10.58 -0.93
C ALA A 115 11.49 9.96 -2.17
N TRP A 116 10.32 9.35 -2.00
CA TRP A 116 9.53 8.79 -3.10
C TRP A 116 9.09 9.88 -4.09
N TRP A 117 8.62 11.02 -3.61
CA TRP A 117 8.23 12.14 -4.47
C TRP A 117 9.41 12.67 -5.29
N GLN A 118 10.58 12.85 -4.66
CA GLN A 118 11.79 13.29 -5.34
C GLN A 118 12.24 12.29 -6.41
N ASP A 119 12.20 10.99 -6.10
CA ASP A 119 12.55 9.91 -7.02
C ASP A 119 11.59 9.82 -8.21
N ALA A 120 10.28 9.95 -7.96
CA ALA A 120 9.24 9.95 -9.00
C ALA A 120 9.37 11.14 -9.97
N LEU A 121 9.84 12.30 -9.50
CA LEU A 121 10.04 13.49 -10.35
C LEU A 121 11.23 13.36 -11.32
N VAL A 122 12.23 12.56 -10.97
CA VAL A 122 13.47 12.41 -11.78
C VAL A 122 13.52 11.11 -12.56
N THR A 123 12.65 10.16 -12.23
CA THR A 123 12.52 8.90 -12.95
C THR A 123 11.59 9.10 -14.16
N PRO A 124 12.08 9.00 -15.39
CA PRO A 124 11.23 9.10 -16.57
C PRO A 124 10.17 8.01 -16.52
N GLU A 125 8.90 8.37 -16.73
CA GLU A 125 7.87 7.36 -16.88
C GLU A 125 8.24 6.48 -18.08
N PRO A 126 8.29 5.14 -17.93
CA PRO A 126 8.53 4.28 -19.07
C PRO A 126 7.45 4.57 -20.11
N LEU A 127 7.85 4.79 -21.37
CA LEU A 127 6.90 4.87 -22.47
C LEU A 127 6.12 3.55 -22.53
N ARG A 128 4.96 3.49 -21.85
CA ARG A 128 4.06 2.36 -21.94
C ARG A 128 3.51 2.40 -23.36
N HIS A 129 3.98 1.46 -24.18
CA HIS A 129 3.48 1.26 -25.52
C HIS A 129 1.95 1.17 -25.44
N ARG A 130 1.25 2.17 -25.98
CA ARG A 130 -0.20 2.16 -26.15
C ARG A 130 -0.47 1.09 -27.21
N GLY A 131 -0.66 -0.15 -26.77
CA GLY A 131 -1.00 -1.25 -27.64
C GLY A 131 -2.30 -0.92 -28.35
N HIS A 132 -2.21 -0.72 -29.67
CA HIS A 132 -3.34 -0.57 -30.57
C HIS A 132 -4.36 -1.69 -30.34
N LEU A 133 -5.54 -1.34 -29.84
CA LEU A 133 -6.76 -2.08 -30.16
C LEU A 133 -7.07 -1.83 -31.63
N ARG A 134 -6.37 -2.54 -32.52
CA ARG A 134 -6.83 -2.73 -33.90
C ARG A 134 -7.91 -3.81 -33.83
N HIS A 135 -9.16 -3.41 -33.62
CA HIS A 135 -10.31 -4.26 -33.91
C HIS A 135 -10.26 -4.57 -35.41
N GLY A 136 -9.84 -5.78 -35.75
CA GLY A 136 -10.04 -6.33 -37.08
C GLY A 136 -11.54 -6.51 -37.28
N HIS A 137 -12.12 -5.69 -38.15
CA HIS A 137 -13.40 -5.98 -38.76
C HIS A 137 -13.17 -7.20 -39.64
N GLY A 138 -13.64 -8.36 -39.20
CA GLY A 138 -13.74 -9.55 -40.03
C GLY A 138 -14.95 -9.39 -40.93
N ASP A 139 -14.70 -9.02 -42.18
CA ASP A 139 -15.65 -9.30 -43.26
C ASP A 139 -15.77 -10.83 -43.40
N LEU A 140 -17.00 -11.34 -43.31
CA LEU A 140 -17.36 -12.69 -43.76
C LEU A 140 -18.31 -12.54 -44.95
N PRO A 141 -18.09 -13.28 -46.06
CA PRO A 141 -19.02 -13.35 -47.19
C PRO A 141 -20.29 -14.16 -46.85
#